data_AF-A0A3D9XJZ4-F1
#
_entry.id   AF-A0A3D9XJZ4-F1
#
_cell.length_a   1.000
_cell.length_b   1.000
_cell.length_c   1.000
_cell.angle_alpha   90.00
_cell.angle_beta   90.00
_cell.angle_gamma   90.00
#
_symmetry.space_group_name_H-M   'P 1'
#
loop_
_entity.id
_entity.type
_entity.pdbx_description
1 polymer ?
#
loop_
_entity_poly.entity_id
_entity_poly.type
_entity_poly.pdbx_seq_one_letter_code
_entity_poly.pdbx_strand_id
1 'polypeptide(L)' 'MQLPSLIVTPRAVSDARTIIANAELADAAPESLRRLAYMVAASAHGVMQRQRHRPANLRSEGF' A
#
# COMPACT_ATOMS: atom_id res chain seq x y z
N MET A 1 7.05 -8.25 18.22
CA MET A 1 5.88 -8.62 17.40
C MET A 1 6.26 -8.49 15.93
N GLN A 2 6.37 -9.61 15.24
CA GLN A 2 6.66 -9.64 13.80
C GLN A 2 5.35 -9.38 13.07
N LEU A 3 5.21 -8.22 12.44
CA LEU A 3 4.07 -7.93 11.57
C LEU A 3 4.03 -9.01 10.48
N PRO A 4 2.85 -9.56 10.13
CA PRO A 4 2.75 -10.47 9.00
C PRO A 4 3.23 -9.68 7.78
N SER A 5 4.41 -10.03 7.26
CA SER A 5 4.85 -9.55 5.96
C SER A 5 3.80 -10.06 4.97
N LEU A 6 3.09 -9.15 4.31
CA LEU A 6 2.26 -9.50 3.15
C LEU A 6 3.07 -10.46 2.28
N ILE A 7 2.51 -11.63 1.97
CA ILE A 7 3.18 -12.58 1.08
C ILE A 7 3.20 -11.95 -0.30
N VAL A 8 4.30 -11.27 -0.62
CA VAL A 8 4.52 -10.67 -1.94
C VAL A 8 4.87 -11.81 -2.88
N THR A 9 3.86 -12.31 -3.59
CA THR A 9 4.07 -13.31 -4.65
C THR A 9 4.50 -12.61 -5.94
N PRO A 10 5.28 -13.28 -6.82
CA PRO A 10 5.63 -12.72 -8.12
C PRO A 10 4.41 -12.31 -8.96
N ARG A 11 3.31 -13.07 -8.81
CA ARG A 11 2.02 -12.78 -9.46
C ARG A 11 1.41 -11.47 -8.97
N ALA A 12 1.37 -11.26 -7.65
CA ALA A 12 0.87 -10.01 -7.07
C ALA A 12 1.68 -8.79 -7.54
N VAL A 13 2.99 -8.92 -7.72
CA VAL A 13 3.85 -7.86 -8.27
C VAL A 13 3.53 -7.58 -9.74
N SER A 14 3.30 -8.62 -10.54
CA SER A 14 2.92 -8.49 -11.95
C SER A 14 1.56 -7.79 -12.10
N ASP A 15 0.58 -8.21 -11.30
CA ASP A 15 -0.77 -7.64 -11.31
C ASP A 15 -0.72 -6.16 -10.87
N ALA A 16 0.03 -5.86 -9.81
CA ALA A 16 0.24 -4.48 -9.35
C ALA A 16 0.88 -3.59 -10.43
N ARG A 17 1.90 -4.09 -11.14
CA ARG A 17 2.54 -3.36 -12.25
C ARG A 17 1.56 -3.12 -13.39
N THR A 18 0.68 -4.08 -13.69
CA THR A 18 -0.34 -3.94 -14.73
C THR A 18 -1.33 -2.83 -14.41
N ILE A 19 -1.77 -2.74 -13.15
CA ILE A 19 -2.67 -1.69 -12.67
C ILE A 19 -1.99 -0.30 -12.74
N ILE A 20 -0.71 -0.21 -12.36
CA ILE A 20 0.04 1.06 -12.40
C ILE A 20 0.31 1.51 -13.84
N ALA A 21 0.62 0.58 -14.74
CA ALA A 21 0.99 0.90 -16.12
C ALA A 21 -0.21 1.21 -17.02
N ASN A 22 -1.44 0.86 -16.61
CA ASN A 22 -2.65 1.05 -17.41
C ASN A 22 -3.56 2.12 -16.77
N ALA A 23 -3.71 3.26 -17.45
CA ALA A 23 -4.50 4.38 -16.97
C ALA A 23 -6.00 4.05 -16.79
N GLU A 24 -6.59 3.26 -17.71
CA GLU A 24 -7.99 2.85 -17.64
C GLU A 24 -8.26 1.97 -16.43
N LEU A 25 -7.35 1.02 -16.15
CA LEU A 25 -7.46 0.16 -14.97
C LEU A 25 -7.23 0.94 -13.67
N ALA A 26 -6.36 1.93 -13.69
CA ALA A 26 -6.14 2.80 -12.53
C ALA A 26 -7.36 3.68 -12.26
N ASP A 27 -7.99 4.24 -13.29
CA ASP A 27 -9.16 5.11 -13.14
C ASP A 27 -10.39 4.33 -12.65
N ALA A 28 -10.59 3.11 -13.17
CA ALA A 28 -11.66 2.21 -12.72
C ALA A 28 -11.45 1.68 -11.28
N ALA A 29 -10.23 1.75 -10.73
CA ALA A 29 -9.90 1.20 -9.44
C ALA A 29 -10.10 2.20 -8.28
N PRO A 30 -10.68 1.75 -7.15
CA PRO A 30 -10.71 2.53 -5.92
C PRO A 30 -9.32 3.02 -5.50
N GLU A 31 -9.23 4.20 -4.89
CA GLU A 31 -7.96 4.79 -4.44
C GLU A 31 -7.15 3.83 -3.55
N SER A 32 -7.83 3.11 -2.67
CA SER A 32 -7.21 2.11 -1.78
C SER A 32 -6.49 1.00 -2.56
N LEU A 33 -7.05 0.57 -3.69
CA LEU A 33 -6.49 -0.48 -4.53
C LEU A 33 -5.29 0.03 -5.33
N ARG A 34 -5.38 1.24 -5.88
CA ARG A 34 -4.23 1.92 -6.52
C ARG A 34 -3.05 2.07 -5.56
N ARG A 35 -3.34 2.51 -4.33
CA ARG A 35 -2.33 2.67 -3.27
C ARG A 35 -1.72 1.33 -2.87
N LEU A 36 -2.53 0.27 -2.78
CA LEU A 36 -2.05 -1.09 -2.53
C LEU A 36 -1.12 -1.58 -3.65
N ALA A 37 -1.52 -1.42 -4.92
CA ALA A 37 -0.70 -1.78 -6.06
C ALA A 37 0.66 -1.07 -6.02
N TYR A 38 0.67 0.24 -5.72
CA TYR A 38 1.91 0.99 -5.52
C TYR A 38 2.77 0.41 -4.39
N MET A 39 2.19 0.12 -3.21
CA MET A 39 2.93 -0.48 -2.08
C MET A 39 3.53 -1.85 -2.42
N VAL A 40 2.78 -2.70 -3.15
CA VAL A 40 3.26 -4.01 -3.59
C VAL A 40 4.43 -3.86 -4.58
N ALA A 41 4.30 -2.98 -5.58
CA ALA A 41 5.37 -2.71 -6.53
C ALA A 41 6.62 -2.13 -5.84
N ALA A 42 6.45 -1.14 -4.96
CA ALA A 42 7.53 -0.52 -4.21
C ALA A 42 8.26 -1.52 -3.29
N SER A 43 7.51 -2.41 -2.64
CA SER A 43 8.08 -3.47 -1.79
C SER A 43 8.95 -4.45 -2.60
N ALA A 44 8.57 -4.75 -3.85
CA ALA A 44 9.37 -5.59 -4.74
C ALA A 44 10.72 -4.94 -5.14
N HIS A 45 10.81 -3.61 -5.06
CA HIS A 45 12.04 -2.85 -5.27
C HIS A 45 12.82 -2.60 -3.97
N GLY A 46 12.42 -3.22 -2.86
CA GLY A 46 13.08 -3.07 -1.55
C GLY A 46 12.69 -1.79 -0.79
N VAL A 47 11.67 -1.05 -1.25
CA VAL A 47 11.20 0.14 -0.57
C VAL A 47 10.29 -0.26 0.59
N MET A 48 10.80 -0.13 1.81
CA MET A 48 10.04 -0.42 3.03
C MET A 48 9.28 0.83 3.48
N GLN A 49 7.96 0.84 3.31
CA GLN A 49 7.15 1.94 3.83
C GLN A 49 6.91 1.74 5.33
N ARG A 50 7.65 2.47 6.16
CA ARG A 50 7.42 2.53 7.60
C ARG A 50 6.07 3.20 7.84
N GLN A 51 5.08 2.43 8.32
CA GLN A 51 3.85 3.04 8.82
C GLN A 51 4.24 4.02 9.94
N ARG A 52 3.95 5.31 9.71
CA ARG A 52 4.05 6.31 10.78
C ARG A 52 2.90 6.01 11.72
N HIS A 53 3.23 5.46 12.89
CA HIS A 53 2.26 5.27 13.96
C HIS A 53 1.77 6.65 14.41
N ARG A 54 0.56 7.03 13.98
CA ARG A 54 -0.17 8.14 14.60
C ARG A 54 -0.88 7.52 15.81
N PRO A 55 -0.52 7.89 17.04
CA PRO A 55 -1.24 7.39 18.20
C PRO A 55 -2.71 7.79 18.08
N ALA A 56 -3.60 6.82 18.21
CA ALA A 56 -5.06 7.04 18.17
C ALA A 56 -5.53 7.99 19.29
N ASN A 57 -4.70 8.20 20.31
CA ASN A 57 -5.02 8.93 21.54
C ASN A 57 -4.35 10.32 21.61
N LEU A 58 -4.28 11.08 20.52
CA LEU A 58 -4.12 12.52 20.66
C LEU A 58 -5.44 13.06 21.22
N ARG A 59 -5.53 13.02 22.56
CA ARG A 59 -6.68 13.48 23.33
C ARG A 59 -7.11 14.85 22.84
N SER A 60 -8.38 14.93 22.51
CA SER A 60 -9.23 16.10 22.70
C SER A 60 -9.18 16.53 24.17
N GLU A 61 -8.14 17.23 24.60
CA GLU A 61 -8.17 18.05 25.80
C GLU A 61 -8.15 19.50 25.33
N GLY A 62 -9.33 20.09 25.24
CA GLY A 62 -9.54 21.43 24.72
C GLY A 62 -11.01 21.82 24.76
N PHE A 63 -11.57 21.86 25.97
CA PHE A 63 -12.73 22.66 26.34
C PHE A 63 -12.53 23.16 27.77
#